data_AF-A0A3B9FGG5-F1
#
_entry.id   AF-A0A3B9FGG5-F1
#
_cell.length_a   1.000
_cell.length_b   1.000
_cell.length_c   1.000
_cell.angle_alpha   90.00
_cell.angle_beta   90.00
_cell.angle_gamma   90.00
#
_symmetry.space_group_name_H-M   'P 1'
#
loop_
_entity.id
_entity.type
_entity.pdbx_description
1 polymer ?
#
loop_
_entity_poly.entity_id
_entity_poly.type
_entity_poly.pdbx_seq_one_letter_code
_entity_poly.pdbx_strand_id
1 'polypeptide(L)' 'QLLQTALAHASKRVVLKWPAKAAAMVGIRAPSHQIIGKSVRYDVFMQPQSTMTKTATVTKT' A
#
# COMPACT_ATOMS: atom_id res chain seq x y z
N GLN A 1 8.68 10.82 -6.70
CA GLN A 1 7.57 11.44 -5.94
C GLN A 1 6.18 10.86 -6.26
N LEU A 2 5.92 10.30 -7.45
CA LEU A 2 4.58 9.76 -7.80
C LEU A 2 4.04 8.67 -6.86
N LEU A 3 4.91 7.78 -6.36
CA LEU A 3 4.48 6.68 -5.51
C LEU A 3 3.98 7.14 -4.14
N GLN A 4 4.63 8.14 -3.54
CA GLN A 4 4.19 8.70 -2.26
C GLN A 4 2.82 9.38 -2.40
N THR A 5 2.59 10.12 -3.49
CA THR A 5 1.29 10.72 -3.79
C THR A 5 0.21 9.64 -4.01
N ALA A 6 0.53 8.58 -4.77
CA ALA A 6 -0.39 7.47 -4.98
C ALA A 6 -0.72 6.75 -3.65
N LEU A 7 0.27 6.56 -2.78
CA LEU A 7 0.07 6.03 -1.44
C LEU A 7 -0.67 7.01 -0.52
N ALA A 8 -0.61 8.32 -0.74
CA ALA A 8 -1.39 9.26 0.07
C ALA A 8 -2.87 9.34 -0.37
N HIS A 9 -3.14 9.12 -1.65
CA HIS A 9 -4.48 9.31 -2.23
C HIS A 9 -5.29 8.00 -2.38
N ALA A 10 -4.63 6.85 -2.53
CA ALA A 10 -5.34 5.60 -2.74
C ALA A 10 -6.16 5.21 -1.50
N SER A 11 -7.41 4.78 -1.68
CA SER A 11 -8.29 4.43 -0.55
C SER A 11 -8.22 2.94 -0.15
N LYS A 12 -7.67 2.08 -1.01
CA LYS A 12 -7.68 0.61 -0.79
C LYS A 12 -6.33 -0.02 -1.06
N ARG A 13 -5.82 0.15 -2.27
CA ARG A 13 -4.54 -0.44 -2.67
C ARG A 13 -3.88 0.32 -3.80
N VAL A 14 -2.56 0.37 -3.75
CA VAL A 14 -1.71 0.81 -4.86
C VAL A 14 -1.05 -0.43 -5.45
N VAL A 15 -1.10 -0.58 -6.77
CA VAL A 15 -0.45 -1.69 -7.49
C VAL A 15 0.58 -1.10 -8.44
N LEU A 16 1.83 -1.54 -8.30
CA LEU A 16 2.94 -1.19 -9.17
C LEU A 16 3.23 -2.37 -10.09
N LYS A 17 3.33 -2.11 -11.40
CA LYS A 17 3.74 -3.11 -12.40
C LYS A 17 5.22 -2.89 -12.73
N TRP A 18 6.07 -3.86 -12.39
CA TRP A 18 7.50 -3.85 -12.70
C TRP A 18 7.96 -5.11 -13.44
N PRO A 19 9.13 -5.08 -14.11
CA PRO A 19 9.77 -6.28 -14.62
C PRO A 19 10.19 -7.24 -13.49
N ALA A 20 10.08 -8.55 -13.73
CA ALA A 20 10.36 -9.55 -12.69
C ALA A 20 11.77 -9.48 -12.08
N LYS A 21 12.77 -9.03 -12.86
CA LYS A 21 14.17 -8.90 -12.43
C LYS A 21 14.59 -7.49 -12.01
N ALA A 22 13.67 -6.52 -11.99
CA ALA A 22 14.01 -5.16 -11.58
C ALA A 22 14.32 -5.11 -10.09
N ALA A 23 15.40 -4.43 -9.71
CA ALA A 23 15.73 -4.15 -8.32
C ALA A 23 14.60 -3.33 -7.68
N ALA A 24 14.28 -3.64 -6.42
CA ALA A 24 13.34 -2.81 -5.66
C ALA A 24 13.93 -1.40 -5.51
N MET A 25 13.12 -0.37 -5.81
CA MET A 25 13.56 1.01 -5.62
C MET A 25 13.89 1.26 -4.14
N VAL A 26 15.13 1.70 -3.90
CA VAL A 26 15.65 2.00 -2.56
C VAL A 26 14.85 3.16 -1.95
N GLY A 27 14.39 2.99 -0.71
CA GLY A 27 13.66 4.02 0.04
C GLY A 27 12.13 3.91 -0.02
N ILE A 28 11.58 2.82 -0.55
CA ILE A 28 10.14 2.54 -0.54
C ILE A 28 9.84 1.47 0.52
N ARG A 29 8.70 1.57 1.21
CA ARG A 29 8.18 0.50 2.07
C ARG A 29 8.14 -0.83 1.31
N ALA A 30 8.33 -1.95 2.02
CA ALA A 30 8.14 -3.25 1.40
C ALA A 30 6.69 -3.43 0.91
N PRO A 31 6.47 -4.05 -0.27
CA PRO A 31 5.14 -4.38 -0.74
C PRO A 31 4.48 -5.40 0.19
N SER A 32 3.17 -5.28 0.39
CA SER A 32 2.42 -6.18 1.25
C SER A 32 2.17 -7.52 0.57
N HIS A 33 1.92 -7.50 -0.74
CA HIS A 33 1.80 -8.70 -1.55
C HIS A 33 2.58 -8.48 -2.84
N GLN A 34 3.20 -9.55 -3.34
CA GLN A 34 3.86 -9.55 -4.63
C GLN A 34 3.26 -10.65 -5.49
N ILE A 35 2.81 -10.29 -6.68
CA ILE A 35 2.31 -11.24 -7.67
C ILE A 35 3.35 -11.32 -8.78
N ILE A 36 4.13 -12.40 -8.76
CA ILE A 36 5.22 -12.62 -9.71
C ILE A 36 4.71 -13.52 -10.83
N GLY A 37 4.65 -12.97 -12.05
CA GLY A 37 4.47 -13.72 -13.27
C GLY A 37 5.80 -14.03 -13.95
N LYS A 38 5.74 -14.63 -15.14
CA LYS A 38 6.93 -15.08 -15.90
C LYS A 38 7.91 -13.95 -16.26
N SER A 39 7.37 -12.77 -16.63
CA SER A 39 8.18 -11.62 -17.05
C SER A 39 7.88 -10.34 -16.27
N VAL A 40 6.78 -10.33 -15.51
CA VAL A 40 6.21 -9.15 -14.85
C VAL A 40 5.95 -9.48 -13.40
N ARG A 41 6.26 -8.53 -12.51
CA ARG A 41 5.94 -8.54 -11.09
C ARG A 41 4.96 -7.40 -10.80
N TYR A 42 3.91 -7.71 -10.04
CA TYR A 42 3.02 -6.70 -9.47
C TYR A 42 3.29 -6.57 -7.98
N ASP A 43 3.73 -5.39 -7.57
CA ASP A 43 3.96 -5.05 -6.17
C ASP A 43 2.71 -4.34 -5.64
N VAL A 44 2.05 -4.96 -4.68
CA VAL A 44 0.76 -4.51 -4.14
C VAL A 44 0.97 -3.94 -2.74
N PHE A 45 0.56 -2.70 -2.56
CA PHE A 45 0.61 -1.96 -1.31
C PHE A 45 -0.81 -1.76 -0.79
N MET A 46 -1.15 -2.43 0.30
CA MET A 46 -2.41 -2.17 0.99
C MET A 46 -2.30 -0.86 1.77
N GLN A 47 -3.33 -0.04 1.68
CA GLN A 47 -3.51 1.07 2.62
C GLN A 47 -3.94 0.47 3.96
N PRO A 48 -3.35 0.88 5.09
CA PRO A 48 -3.97 0.58 6.36
C PRO A 48 -5.35 1.22 6.31
N GLN A 49 -6.41 0.41 6.41
CA GLN A 49 -7.73 0.99 6.64
C GLN A 49 -7.56 1.83 7.89
N SER A 50 -7.89 3.12 7.81
CA SER A 50 -8.07 3.93 9.01
C SER A 50 -9.15 3.22 9.80
N THR A 51 -8.75 2.36 10.72
CA THR A 51 -9.60 1.87 11.78
C THR A 51 -10.07 3.14 12.44
N MET A 52 -11.27 3.58 12.10
CA MET A 52 -11.96 4.60 12.86
C MET A 52 -11.97 4.07 14.28
N THR A 53 -11.05 4.57 15.10
CA THR A 53 -11.15 4.47 16.54
C THR A 53 -12.42 5.24 16.85
N LYS A 54 -13.55 4.54 16.86
CA LYS A 54 -14.80 5.03 17.42
C LYS A 54 -14.53 5.15 18.91
N THR A 55 -13.91 6.25 19.31
CA THR A 55 -13.86 6.70 20.70
C THR A 55 -15.29 7.11 21.04
N ALA A 56 -16.11 6.12 21.35
CA ALA A 56 -17.41 6.32 21.98
C ALA A 56 -17.13 6.79 23.40
N THR A 57 -16.95 8.10 23.57
CA THR A 57 -17.09 8.74 24.87
C THR A 57 -18.58 8.74 25.19
N VAL A 58 -19.06 7.69 25.85
CA VAL A 58 -20.36 7.68 26.53
C VAL A 58 -20.07 7.79 28.02
N THR A 59 -19.90 9.01 28.50
CA THR A 59 -20.04 9.34 29.92
C THR A 59 -21.47 9.81 30.11
N LYS A 60 -22.35 8.91 30.56
CA LYS A 60 -23.67 9.26 31.08
C LYS A 60 -23.63 8.99 32.59
N THR A 61 -23.65 10.06 33.37
CA THR A 61 -23.98 10.08 34.80
C THR A 61 -25.24 10.91 34.94
#